data_AF-A0A4R4RV67-F1
#
_entry.id   AF-A0A4R4RV67-F1
#
_cell.length_a   1.000
_cell.length_b   1.000
_cell.length_c   1.000
_cell.angle_alpha   90.00
_cell.angle_beta   90.00
_cell.angle_gamma   90.00
#
_symmetry.space_group_name_H-M   'P 1'
#
loop_
_entity.id
_entity.type
_entity.pdbx_description
1 polymer ?
#
loop_
_entity_poly.entity_id
_entity_poly.type
_entity_poly.pdbx_seq_one_letter_code
_entity_poly.pdbx_strand_id
1 'polypeptide(L)'
;MSEFDVVGVGLGPFNLGLAALLEPVTDVNAVFFEASPRFAWHPGLMLPGTTLQVPFLADLVTLADPTSRWSFLNYLHQRGRLYRFYFYERFHVPRAEFDAYARWVAESLPSCRFGARVSSVSPLGGPGGGWRVVVETADGAVHEHTARSVVFGVGTRPAVPAVVRELLGDDVFHTEDYLTYREKAVTAAAVTVVGSGQSAGEVVADLLEAGLPSGLTLDWFTRSRGFLPMEYSKLGLEHFTPEYTAYFHGLPPARRDEIRAGQDLLYKGLSAETSERIYDLLYEATVDRDDPPVAYAGGCELVGVSPSPVPGRRWRLTWRQRDQDRTFTRDTDVVVLGTGHEPSPLPVAPGVVAADALGRPEVALDYRLALASGAPSTLFAQNAELHTHGVGAPDLGLGAHRNAVIVNQLAGRQVYAVRDRTVYQSFGVPEEARPHDHA
;
A
#
# COMPACT_ATOMS: atom_id res chain seq x y z
N MET A 1 -5.01 -13.98 -30.49
CA MET A 1 -5.97 -13.66 -29.43
C MET A 1 -6.13 -14.89 -28.57
N SER A 2 -5.60 -14.90 -27.36
CA SER A 2 -5.79 -16.00 -26.41
C SER A 2 -6.93 -15.66 -25.46
N GLU A 3 -7.67 -16.68 -25.05
CA GLU A 3 -8.80 -16.59 -24.13
C GLU A 3 -8.39 -17.10 -22.75
N PHE A 4 -8.75 -16.37 -21.70
CA PHE A 4 -8.51 -16.71 -20.30
C PHE A 4 -9.81 -16.68 -19.51
N ASP A 5 -9.89 -17.45 -18.43
CA ASP A 5 -10.97 -17.26 -17.45
C ASP A 5 -10.73 -15.97 -16.65
N VAL A 6 -9.46 -15.68 -16.35
CA VAL A 6 -9.07 -14.56 -15.49
C VAL A 6 -7.84 -13.85 -16.02
N VAL A 7 -7.92 -12.53 -16.13
CA VAL A 7 -6.74 -11.66 -16.32
C VAL A 7 -6.53 -10.79 -15.10
N GLY A 8 -5.37 -10.91 -14.46
CA GLY A 8 -4.92 -9.98 -13.43
C GLY A 8 -4.16 -8.80 -14.04
N VAL A 9 -4.53 -7.58 -13.62
CA VAL A 9 -3.88 -6.34 -14.03
C VAL A 9 -3.02 -5.80 -12.89
N GLY A 10 -1.71 -5.75 -13.08
CA GLY A 10 -0.73 -5.45 -12.03
C GLY A 10 -0.39 -6.68 -11.19
N LEU A 11 0.85 -6.77 -10.75
CA LEU A 11 1.37 -7.92 -9.98
C LEU A 11 2.07 -7.46 -8.69
N GLY A 12 1.40 -6.59 -7.94
CA GLY A 12 1.73 -6.34 -6.53
C GLY A 12 1.46 -7.58 -5.66
N PRO A 13 1.76 -7.52 -4.35
CA PRO A 13 1.64 -8.67 -3.45
C PRO A 13 0.24 -9.29 -3.43
N PHE A 14 -0.82 -8.50 -3.59
CA PHE A 14 -2.18 -9.01 -3.60
C PHE A 14 -2.51 -9.89 -4.81
N ASN A 15 -2.25 -9.41 -6.03
CA ASN A 15 -2.46 -10.19 -7.25
C ASN A 15 -1.45 -11.34 -7.36
N LEU A 16 -0.24 -11.19 -6.83
CA LEU A 16 0.72 -12.29 -6.73
C LEU A 16 0.20 -13.41 -5.81
N GLY A 17 -0.39 -13.06 -4.67
CA GLY A 17 -1.06 -14.04 -3.81
C GLY A 17 -2.26 -14.70 -4.48
N LEU A 18 -3.04 -13.94 -5.27
CA LEU A 18 -4.13 -14.50 -6.07
C LEU A 18 -3.59 -15.50 -7.10
N ALA A 19 -2.52 -15.15 -7.81
CA ALA A 19 -1.87 -16.03 -8.77
C ALA A 19 -1.36 -17.33 -8.12
N ALA A 20 -0.76 -17.22 -6.93
CA ALA A 20 -0.29 -18.35 -6.15
C ALA A 20 -1.45 -19.27 -5.68
N LEU A 21 -2.57 -18.69 -5.25
CA LEU A 21 -3.77 -19.44 -4.82
C LEU A 21 -4.59 -20.00 -5.99
N LEU A 22 -4.46 -19.46 -7.20
CA LEU A 22 -5.07 -20.03 -8.40
C LEU A 22 -4.25 -21.15 -9.04
N GLU A 23 -2.93 -21.24 -8.78
CA GLU A 23 -2.06 -22.27 -9.37
C GLU A 23 -2.54 -23.72 -9.19
N PRO A 24 -3.04 -24.16 -8.02
CA PRO A 24 -3.59 -25.52 -7.87
C PRO A 24 -5.01 -25.70 -8.44
N VAL A 25 -5.66 -24.62 -8.89
CA VAL A 25 -7.05 -24.62 -9.39
C VAL A 25 -7.07 -24.85 -10.90
N THR A 26 -6.86 -26.10 -11.32
CA THR A 26 -6.62 -26.48 -12.72
C THR A 26 -7.79 -26.19 -13.67
N ASP A 27 -9.00 -26.00 -13.15
CA ASP A 27 -10.21 -25.64 -13.89
C ASP A 27 -10.36 -24.14 -14.17
N VAL A 28 -9.41 -23.30 -13.71
CA VAL A 28 -9.40 -21.85 -13.95
C VAL A 28 -8.11 -21.45 -14.68
N ASN A 29 -8.22 -21.03 -15.94
CA ASN A 29 -7.09 -20.55 -16.71
C ASN A 29 -6.83 -19.06 -16.44
N ALA A 30 -5.74 -18.75 -15.72
CA ALA A 30 -5.40 -17.40 -15.28
C ALA A 30 -4.05 -16.90 -15.82
N VAL A 31 -3.98 -15.61 -16.13
CA VAL A 31 -2.74 -14.89 -16.47
C VAL A 31 -2.71 -13.54 -15.75
N PHE A 32 -1.52 -13.09 -15.36
CA PHE A 32 -1.32 -11.82 -14.66
C PHE A 32 -0.24 -11.01 -15.37
N PHE A 33 -0.55 -9.74 -15.67
CA PHE A 33 0.34 -8.84 -16.41
C PHE A 33 0.87 -7.72 -15.52
N GLU A 34 2.19 -7.53 -15.54
CA GLU A 34 2.92 -6.48 -14.84
C GLU A 34 3.71 -5.62 -15.83
N ALA A 35 3.58 -4.30 -15.72
CA ALA A 35 4.28 -3.36 -16.57
C ALA A 35 5.79 -3.34 -16.30
N SER A 36 6.20 -3.49 -15.03
CA SER A 36 7.62 -3.59 -14.67
C SER A 36 8.26 -4.85 -15.26
N PRO A 37 9.57 -4.82 -15.60
CA PRO A 37 10.26 -5.96 -16.18
C PRO A 37 10.54 -7.10 -15.17
N ARG A 38 10.34 -6.84 -13.87
CA ARG A 38 10.53 -7.80 -12.78
C ARG A 38 9.74 -7.38 -11.55
N PHE A 39 9.53 -8.30 -10.62
CA PHE A 39 8.94 -7.99 -9.32
C PHE A 39 9.89 -7.15 -8.45
N ALA A 40 9.36 -6.05 -7.92
CA ALA A 40 9.99 -5.24 -6.88
C ALA A 40 8.90 -4.56 -6.06
N TRP A 41 8.89 -4.76 -4.75
CA TRP A 41 7.88 -4.16 -3.88
C TRP A 41 8.46 -2.96 -3.12
N HIS A 42 8.01 -1.76 -3.49
CA HIS A 42 8.50 -0.46 -2.99
C HIS A 42 10.03 -0.32 -3.01
N PRO A 43 10.69 -0.50 -4.18
CA PRO A 43 12.15 -0.57 -4.25
C PRO A 43 12.87 0.66 -3.71
N GLY A 44 12.33 1.87 -3.87
CA GLY A 44 12.99 3.08 -3.39
C GLY A 44 12.90 3.33 -1.87
N LEU A 45 12.20 2.46 -1.13
CA LEU A 45 12.12 2.46 0.33
C LEU A 45 12.73 1.19 0.95
N MET A 46 13.53 0.45 0.18
CA MET A 46 14.19 -0.78 0.65
C MET A 46 15.43 -0.46 1.50
N LEU A 47 15.25 0.34 2.56
CA LEU A 47 16.33 0.76 3.44
C LEU A 47 16.84 -0.41 4.30
N PRO A 48 18.16 -0.51 4.54
CA PRO A 48 18.71 -1.49 5.47
C PRO A 48 18.03 -1.40 6.85
N GLY A 49 17.78 -2.55 7.47
CA GLY A 49 17.16 -2.61 8.81
C GLY A 49 15.64 -2.44 8.83
N THR A 50 14.99 -2.05 7.73
CA THR A 50 13.52 -1.93 7.71
C THR A 50 12.81 -3.29 7.68
N THR A 51 11.70 -3.38 8.39
CA THR A 51 10.88 -4.58 8.53
C THR A 51 9.48 -4.38 7.95
N LEU A 52 8.79 -5.50 7.70
CA LEU A 52 7.34 -5.47 7.53
C LEU A 52 6.67 -5.03 8.83
N GLN A 53 5.52 -4.38 8.74
CA GLN A 53 4.69 -4.04 9.90
C GLN A 53 3.66 -5.12 10.25
N VAL A 54 3.61 -6.19 9.47
CA VAL A 54 2.78 -7.39 9.70
C VAL A 54 3.67 -8.60 9.98
N PRO A 55 3.17 -9.60 10.74
CA PRO A 55 3.89 -10.85 10.94
C PRO A 55 4.05 -11.62 9.62
N PHE A 56 5.10 -12.43 9.48
CA PHE A 56 5.34 -13.25 8.27
C PHE A 56 4.20 -14.22 7.92
N LEU A 57 3.26 -14.47 8.85
CA LEU A 57 2.04 -15.24 8.56
C LEU A 57 1.13 -14.53 7.56
N ALA A 58 1.20 -13.19 7.50
CA ALA A 58 0.61 -12.37 6.44
C ALA A 58 1.45 -12.43 5.16
N ASP A 59 1.88 -13.64 4.77
CA ASP A 59 2.46 -13.88 3.47
C ASP A 59 1.38 -13.95 2.37
N LEU A 60 1.75 -14.42 1.19
CA LEU A 60 0.86 -14.43 0.03
C LEU A 60 -0.32 -15.42 0.16
N VAL A 61 -0.21 -16.45 1.00
CA VAL A 61 -1.08 -17.65 0.92
C VAL A 61 -1.47 -18.27 2.27
N THR A 62 -0.63 -18.15 3.31
CA THR A 62 -0.71 -18.95 4.55
C THR A 62 -2.04 -18.78 5.28
N LEU A 63 -2.59 -17.57 5.34
CA LEU A 63 -3.88 -17.33 6.00
C LEU A 63 -5.10 -17.88 5.22
N ALA A 64 -4.91 -18.30 3.97
CA ALA A 64 -5.92 -19.04 3.19
C ALA A 64 -5.62 -20.55 3.15
N ASP A 65 -4.36 -20.92 2.95
CA ASP A 65 -3.88 -22.30 2.90
C ASP A 65 -2.44 -22.41 3.43
N PRO A 66 -2.25 -22.81 4.71
CA PRO A 66 -0.93 -23.03 5.29
C PRO A 66 -0.13 -24.16 4.63
N THR A 67 -0.76 -25.04 3.85
CA THR A 67 -0.10 -26.15 3.15
C THR A 67 0.48 -25.74 1.80
N SER A 68 0.15 -24.54 1.32
CA SER A 68 0.62 -24.03 0.04
C SER A 68 2.14 -24.03 -0.03
N ARG A 69 2.67 -24.57 -1.13
CA ARG A 69 4.11 -24.52 -1.43
C ARG A 69 4.61 -23.10 -1.63
N TRP A 70 3.73 -22.12 -1.79
CA TRP A 70 4.08 -20.71 -1.94
C TRP A 70 4.16 -19.97 -0.60
N SER A 71 4.05 -20.66 0.54
CA SER A 71 4.22 -20.03 1.86
C SER A 71 5.65 -19.50 2.09
N PHE A 72 5.78 -18.49 2.94
CA PHE A 72 7.06 -17.91 3.34
C PHE A 72 7.96 -18.95 4.03
N LEU A 73 7.38 -19.85 4.84
CA LEU A 73 8.12 -20.94 5.46
C LEU A 73 8.67 -21.93 4.43
N ASN A 74 7.90 -22.29 3.41
CA ASN A 74 8.41 -23.14 2.34
C ASN A 74 9.50 -22.42 1.52
N TYR A 75 9.36 -21.12 1.26
CA TYR A 75 10.43 -20.31 0.66
C TYR A 75 11.73 -20.42 1.48
N LEU A 76 11.66 -20.22 2.81
CA LEU A 76 12.84 -20.34 3.67
C LEU A 76 13.47 -21.74 3.62
N HIS A 77 12.64 -22.78 3.53
CA HIS A 77 13.11 -24.16 3.34
C HIS A 77 13.85 -24.32 2.01
N GLN A 78 13.21 -23.91 0.90
CA GLN A 78 13.78 -24.00 -0.47
C GLN A 78 15.07 -23.18 -0.62
N ARG A 79 15.24 -22.11 0.15
CA ARG A 79 16.46 -21.28 0.16
C ARG A 79 17.51 -21.74 1.18
N GLY A 80 17.29 -22.83 1.93
CA GLY A 80 18.23 -23.32 2.93
C GLY A 80 18.45 -22.35 4.10
N ARG A 81 17.43 -21.55 4.41
CA ARG A 81 17.47 -20.52 5.47
C ARG A 81 16.54 -20.80 6.64
N LEU A 82 15.67 -21.82 6.55
CA LEU A 82 14.67 -22.12 7.58
C LEU A 82 15.26 -22.26 9.00
N TYR A 83 16.34 -23.01 9.16
CA TYR A 83 16.96 -23.20 10.49
C TYR A 83 17.62 -21.92 11.02
N ARG A 84 18.11 -21.04 10.12
CA ARG A 84 18.62 -19.72 10.50
C ARG A 84 17.47 -18.80 10.92
N PHE A 85 16.36 -18.85 10.20
CA PHE A 85 15.15 -18.10 10.53
C PHE A 85 14.52 -18.56 11.86
N TYR A 86 14.55 -19.87 12.13
CA TYR A 86 14.13 -20.43 13.42
C TYR A 86 14.84 -19.76 14.60
N PHE A 87 16.16 -19.56 14.51
CA PHE A 87 16.93 -18.83 15.54
C PHE A 87 16.84 -17.31 15.43
N TYR A 88 16.38 -16.78 14.30
CA TYR A 88 16.15 -15.34 14.15
C TYR A 88 14.97 -14.90 15.03
N GLU A 89 13.96 -15.76 15.21
CA GLU A 89 12.85 -15.60 16.18
C GLU A 89 12.15 -14.23 16.14
N ARG A 90 11.97 -13.68 14.93
CA ARG A 90 11.23 -12.44 14.69
C ARG A 90 10.01 -12.70 13.82
N PHE A 91 8.84 -12.23 14.25
CA PHE A 91 7.62 -12.28 13.46
C PHE A 91 7.64 -11.25 12.32
N HIS A 92 8.18 -10.05 12.58
CA HIS A 92 8.38 -9.00 11.59
C HIS A 92 9.70 -9.24 10.85
N VAL A 93 9.60 -9.54 9.56
CA VAL A 93 10.76 -9.91 8.75
C VAL A 93 11.29 -8.70 8.00
N PRO A 94 12.59 -8.70 7.62
CA PRO A 94 13.15 -7.65 6.79
C PRO A 94 12.35 -7.47 5.50
N ARG A 95 12.09 -6.22 5.08
CA ARG A 95 11.37 -5.95 3.81
C ARG A 95 12.08 -6.58 2.61
N ALA A 96 13.42 -6.58 2.64
CA ALA A 96 14.23 -7.20 1.60
C ALA A 96 14.03 -8.72 1.52
N GLU A 97 13.74 -9.39 2.64
CA GLU A 97 13.46 -10.83 2.66
C GLU A 97 12.06 -11.13 2.13
N PHE A 98 11.06 -10.31 2.48
CA PHE A 98 9.72 -10.43 1.91
C PHE A 98 9.71 -10.15 0.40
N ASP A 99 10.42 -9.12 -0.07
CA ASP A 99 10.60 -8.83 -1.49
C ASP A 99 11.31 -9.99 -2.21
N ALA A 100 12.34 -10.58 -1.62
CA ALA A 100 13.01 -11.75 -2.18
C ALA A 100 12.10 -13.00 -2.23
N TYR A 101 11.24 -13.17 -1.24
CA TYR A 101 10.21 -14.21 -1.21
C TYR A 101 9.17 -14.00 -2.32
N ALA A 102 8.59 -12.81 -2.42
CA ALA A 102 7.59 -12.50 -3.44
C ALA A 102 8.18 -12.59 -4.86
N ARG A 103 9.43 -12.13 -5.05
CA ARG A 103 10.16 -12.34 -6.31
C ARG A 103 10.32 -13.82 -6.63
N TRP A 104 10.70 -14.66 -5.67
CA TRP A 104 10.81 -16.10 -5.88
C TRP A 104 9.49 -16.73 -6.34
N VAL A 105 8.36 -16.34 -5.73
CA VAL A 105 7.03 -16.81 -6.15
C VAL A 105 6.73 -16.33 -7.58
N ALA A 106 6.92 -15.04 -7.85
CA ALA A 106 6.57 -14.44 -9.14
C ALA A 106 7.40 -14.99 -10.31
N GLU A 107 8.69 -15.27 -10.08
CA GLU A 107 9.58 -15.89 -11.08
C GLU A 107 9.26 -17.39 -11.29
N SER A 108 8.65 -18.04 -10.30
CA SER A 108 8.34 -19.48 -10.36
C SER A 108 6.94 -19.77 -10.92
N LEU A 109 6.04 -18.78 -10.95
CA LEU A 109 4.67 -18.93 -11.43
C LEU A 109 4.59 -18.69 -12.96
N PRO A 110 4.17 -19.69 -13.76
CA PRO A 110 4.08 -19.53 -15.21
C PRO A 110 2.96 -18.59 -15.66
N SER A 111 2.00 -18.27 -14.78
CA SER A 111 0.90 -17.34 -15.01
C SER A 111 1.33 -15.87 -14.93
N CYS A 112 2.53 -15.57 -14.43
CA CYS A 112 3.04 -14.21 -14.31
C CYS A 112 3.76 -13.76 -15.60
N ARG A 113 3.43 -12.56 -16.10
CA ARG A 113 3.99 -11.94 -17.31
C ARG A 113 4.46 -10.52 -16.99
N PHE A 114 5.78 -10.32 -17.02
CA PHE A 114 6.42 -9.03 -16.77
C PHE A 114 6.69 -8.28 -18.08
N GLY A 115 6.96 -6.97 -17.98
CA GLY A 115 7.21 -6.11 -19.13
C GLY A 115 5.99 -5.97 -20.04
N ALA A 116 4.79 -6.18 -19.49
CA ALA A 116 3.52 -6.27 -20.19
C ALA A 116 2.48 -5.38 -19.47
N ARG A 117 2.27 -4.17 -19.98
CA ARG A 117 1.34 -3.18 -19.44
C ARG A 117 -0.04 -3.39 -20.02
N VAL A 118 -1.05 -3.61 -19.18
CA VAL A 118 -2.45 -3.52 -19.63
C VAL A 118 -2.82 -2.04 -19.81
N SER A 119 -3.13 -1.63 -21.03
CA SER A 119 -3.48 -0.24 -21.34
C SER A 119 -4.99 0.00 -21.44
N SER A 120 -5.78 -1.05 -21.71
CA SER A 120 -7.24 -0.93 -21.80
C SER A 120 -7.96 -2.25 -21.51
N VAL A 121 -9.07 -2.14 -20.79
CA VAL A 121 -10.05 -3.20 -20.53
C VAL A 121 -11.42 -2.68 -20.95
N SER A 122 -12.07 -3.38 -21.90
CA SER A 122 -13.37 -2.96 -22.46
C SER A 122 -14.34 -4.15 -22.62
N PRO A 123 -15.66 -3.92 -22.54
CA PRO A 123 -16.64 -4.99 -22.74
C PRO A 123 -16.58 -5.59 -24.15
N LEU A 124 -16.80 -6.90 -24.29
CA LEU A 124 -16.93 -7.57 -25.60
C LEU A 124 -18.31 -7.41 -26.27
N GLY A 125 -19.23 -6.63 -25.66
CA GLY A 125 -20.47 -6.15 -26.29
C GLY A 125 -21.76 -6.89 -25.90
N GLY A 126 -21.70 -8.15 -25.46
CA GLY A 126 -22.86 -8.92 -24.99
C GLY A 126 -22.90 -9.10 -23.46
N PRO A 127 -24.08 -9.24 -22.82
CA PRO A 127 -24.19 -9.68 -21.44
C PRO A 127 -23.50 -11.03 -21.25
N GLY A 128 -22.55 -11.11 -20.30
CA GLY A 128 -21.73 -12.33 -20.10
C GLY A 128 -20.66 -12.57 -21.17
N GLY A 129 -20.48 -11.65 -22.13
CA GLY A 129 -19.52 -11.77 -23.23
C GLY A 129 -18.05 -11.62 -22.83
N GLY A 130 -17.77 -11.28 -21.57
CA GLY A 130 -16.41 -11.07 -21.05
C GLY A 130 -15.80 -9.72 -21.44
N TRP A 131 -14.47 -9.66 -21.36
CA TRP A 131 -13.66 -8.46 -21.45
C TRP A 131 -12.58 -8.61 -22.50
N ARG A 132 -12.40 -7.57 -23.32
CA ARG A 132 -11.23 -7.38 -24.17
C ARG A 132 -10.14 -6.69 -23.33
N VAL A 133 -8.95 -7.27 -23.32
CA VAL A 133 -7.77 -6.74 -22.62
C VAL A 133 -6.66 -6.45 -23.63
N VAL A 134 -6.24 -5.19 -23.69
CA VAL A 134 -5.14 -4.72 -24.53
C VAL A 134 -3.87 -4.63 -23.69
N VAL A 135 -2.81 -5.30 -24.15
CA VAL A 135 -1.53 -5.40 -23.47
C VAL A 135 -0.43 -4.86 -24.36
N GLU A 136 0.33 -3.91 -23.85
CA GLU A 136 1.48 -3.30 -24.49
C GLU A 136 2.76 -3.84 -23.85
N THR A 137 3.63 -4.44 -24.64
CA THR A 137 4.92 -4.96 -24.17
C THR A 137 6.02 -3.89 -24.27
N ALA A 138 7.12 -4.11 -23.55
CA ALA A 138 8.23 -3.15 -23.49
C ALA A 138 8.90 -2.88 -24.86
N ASP A 139 8.77 -3.78 -25.83
CA ASP A 139 9.22 -3.63 -27.22
C ASP A 139 8.22 -2.88 -28.12
N GLY A 140 7.09 -2.43 -27.55
CA GLY A 140 6.03 -1.69 -28.25
C GLY A 140 5.02 -2.57 -28.97
N ALA A 141 5.11 -3.90 -28.85
CA ALA A 141 4.09 -4.78 -29.42
C ALA A 141 2.76 -4.66 -28.64
N VAL A 142 1.66 -4.76 -29.37
CA VAL A 142 0.30 -4.68 -28.82
C VAL A 142 -0.37 -6.04 -29.02
N HIS A 143 -0.81 -6.64 -27.92
CA HIS A 143 -1.51 -7.90 -27.90
C HIS A 143 -2.94 -7.71 -27.39
N GLU A 144 -3.88 -8.41 -28.02
CA GLU A 144 -5.27 -8.47 -27.58
C GLU A 144 -5.59 -9.86 -27.03
N HIS A 145 -6.17 -9.86 -25.83
CA HIS A 145 -6.65 -11.04 -25.12
C HIS A 145 -8.13 -10.88 -24.78
N THR A 146 -8.80 -12.01 -24.55
CA THR A 146 -10.16 -12.04 -24.01
C THR A 146 -10.16 -12.71 -22.65
N ALA A 147 -11.00 -12.23 -21.74
CA ALA A 147 -11.11 -12.75 -20.38
C ALA A 147 -12.57 -12.79 -19.90
N ARG A 148 -12.97 -13.85 -19.19
CA ARG A 148 -14.29 -13.86 -18.53
C ARG A 148 -14.33 -12.89 -17.35
N SER A 149 -13.26 -12.84 -16.57
CA SER A 149 -13.10 -11.99 -15.41
C SER A 149 -11.79 -11.21 -15.46
N VAL A 150 -11.76 -10.03 -14.83
CA VAL A 150 -10.55 -9.22 -14.70
C VAL A 150 -10.37 -8.79 -13.24
N VAL A 151 -9.17 -8.93 -12.70
CA VAL A 151 -8.84 -8.54 -11.33
C VAL A 151 -7.81 -7.42 -11.34
N PHE A 152 -8.22 -6.22 -10.92
CA PHE A 152 -7.38 -5.04 -10.88
C PHE A 152 -6.59 -4.96 -9.57
N GLY A 153 -5.28 -5.18 -9.66
CA GLY A 153 -4.29 -4.94 -8.61
C GLY A 153 -3.29 -3.87 -9.04
N VAL A 154 -3.79 -2.76 -9.60
CA VAL A 154 -3.00 -1.66 -10.19
C VAL A 154 -2.20 -0.83 -9.17
N GLY A 155 -2.34 -1.16 -7.88
CA GLY A 155 -1.61 -0.52 -6.80
C GLY A 155 -1.96 0.95 -6.63
N THR A 156 -0.97 1.70 -6.18
CA THR A 156 -1.09 3.12 -5.84
C THR A 156 0.04 3.91 -6.50
N ARG A 157 -0.12 5.22 -6.62
CA ARG A 157 0.90 6.16 -7.10
C ARG A 157 1.17 7.25 -6.06
N PRO A 158 2.34 7.92 -6.08
CA PRO A 158 2.66 9.01 -5.15
C PRO A 158 1.57 10.07 -5.06
N ALA A 159 1.13 10.39 -3.85
CA ALA A 159 0.22 11.50 -3.59
C ALA A 159 1.05 12.78 -3.42
N VAL A 160 1.25 13.51 -4.52
CA VAL A 160 2.10 14.70 -4.54
C VAL A 160 1.27 15.98 -4.37
N PRO A 161 1.53 16.82 -3.33
CA PRO A 161 0.85 18.09 -3.14
C PRO A 161 0.99 18.99 -4.37
N ALA A 162 -0.10 19.68 -4.74
CA ALA A 162 -0.12 20.53 -5.93
C ALA A 162 1.00 21.58 -5.93
N VAL A 163 1.35 22.12 -4.76
CA VAL A 163 2.38 23.15 -4.58
C VAL A 163 3.81 22.70 -4.93
N VAL A 164 4.07 21.40 -5.05
CA VAL A 164 5.40 20.85 -5.41
C VAL A 164 5.36 19.95 -6.65
N ARG A 165 4.18 19.75 -7.26
CA ARG A 165 4.01 18.76 -8.34
C ARG A 165 4.87 19.07 -9.57
N GLU A 166 4.98 20.34 -9.94
CA GLU A 166 5.78 20.78 -11.09
C GLU A 166 7.28 20.87 -10.78
N LEU A 167 7.66 20.72 -9.51
CA LEU A 167 9.04 20.81 -9.03
C LEU A 167 9.69 19.43 -8.88
N LEU A 168 8.95 18.34 -9.13
CA LEU A 168 9.47 16.99 -8.98
C LEU A 168 10.74 16.77 -9.80
N GLY A 169 11.76 16.22 -9.15
CA GLY A 169 13.08 15.99 -9.73
C GLY A 169 14.05 15.52 -8.66
N ASP A 170 15.34 15.67 -8.91
CA ASP A 170 16.39 15.21 -8.01
C ASP A 170 16.57 16.10 -6.76
N ASP A 171 16.02 17.31 -6.72
CA ASP A 171 16.00 18.18 -5.54
C ASP A 171 14.69 18.07 -4.73
N VAL A 172 13.58 17.67 -5.36
CA VAL A 172 12.25 17.55 -4.74
C VAL A 172 11.65 16.23 -5.22
N PHE A 173 11.59 15.22 -4.35
CA PHE A 173 11.14 13.89 -4.76
C PHE A 173 10.28 13.22 -3.69
N HIS A 174 9.50 12.24 -4.12
CA HIS A 174 8.70 11.42 -3.23
C HIS A 174 9.55 10.35 -2.55
N THR A 175 9.14 9.87 -1.37
CA THR A 175 9.85 8.78 -0.68
C THR A 175 9.98 7.51 -1.53
N GLU A 176 9.10 7.31 -2.51
CA GLU A 176 9.19 6.20 -3.48
C GLU A 176 10.49 6.21 -4.30
N ASP A 177 11.13 7.38 -4.45
CA ASP A 177 12.40 7.54 -5.16
C ASP A 177 13.59 7.75 -4.20
N TYR A 178 13.39 7.55 -2.89
CA TYR A 178 14.39 7.93 -1.88
C TYR A 178 15.74 7.26 -2.11
N LEU A 179 15.81 5.94 -2.31
CA LEU A 179 17.10 5.26 -2.56
C LEU A 179 17.78 5.74 -3.85
N THR A 180 17.04 6.19 -4.86
CA THR A 180 17.61 6.76 -6.09
C THR A 180 18.36 8.05 -5.80
N TYR A 181 17.83 8.89 -4.90
CA TYR A 181 18.37 10.21 -4.58
C TYR A 181 19.04 10.27 -3.19
N ARG A 182 19.20 9.13 -2.51
CA ARG A 182 19.68 9.05 -1.12
C ARG A 182 21.03 9.72 -0.95
N GLU A 183 21.99 9.43 -1.84
CA GLU A 183 23.34 10.02 -1.76
C GLU A 183 23.28 11.55 -1.76
N LYS A 184 22.43 12.12 -2.62
CA LYS A 184 22.21 13.56 -2.68
C LYS A 184 21.53 14.10 -1.42
N ALA A 185 20.57 13.38 -0.87
CA ALA A 185 19.90 13.78 0.37
C ALA A 185 20.86 13.77 1.57
N VAL A 186 21.66 12.70 1.76
CA VAL A 186 22.57 12.58 2.91
C VAL A 186 23.79 13.51 2.83
N THR A 187 24.13 14.00 1.64
CA THR A 187 25.26 14.93 1.42
C THR A 187 24.85 16.39 1.26
N ALA A 188 23.55 16.68 1.18
CA ALA A 188 23.03 18.04 1.11
C ALA A 188 23.31 18.79 2.42
N ALA A 189 23.42 20.13 2.34
CA ALA A 189 23.61 20.95 3.53
C ALA A 189 22.31 21.15 4.32
N ALA A 190 21.15 21.16 3.67
CA ALA A 190 19.84 21.12 4.31
C ALA A 190 18.85 20.24 3.57
N VAL A 191 18.12 19.44 4.33
CA VAL A 191 17.03 18.59 3.84
C VAL A 191 15.76 18.91 4.62
N THR A 192 14.62 18.93 3.93
CA THR A 192 13.31 18.97 4.56
C THR A 192 12.51 17.72 4.21
N VAL A 193 12.05 16.98 5.22
CA VAL A 193 11.14 15.86 5.07
C VAL A 193 9.71 16.32 5.37
N VAL A 194 8.78 16.04 4.47
CA VAL A 194 7.36 16.40 4.58
C VAL A 194 6.51 15.17 4.85
N GLY A 195 5.75 15.15 5.94
CA GLY A 195 4.84 14.06 6.32
C GLY A 195 5.26 13.35 7.61
N SER A 196 4.40 12.50 8.15
CA SER A 196 4.60 11.85 9.46
C SER A 196 4.37 10.35 9.49
N GLY A 197 4.10 9.73 8.34
CA GLY A 197 3.91 8.28 8.25
C GLY A 197 5.23 7.53 8.34
N GLN A 198 5.13 6.19 8.33
CA GLN A 198 6.28 5.28 8.42
C GLN A 198 7.42 5.64 7.45
N SER A 199 7.12 5.85 6.16
CA SER A 199 8.13 6.15 5.15
C SER A 199 8.89 7.45 5.42
N ALA A 200 8.21 8.48 5.95
CA ALA A 200 8.85 9.73 6.33
C ALA A 200 9.80 9.51 7.52
N GLY A 201 9.35 8.75 8.53
CA GLY A 201 10.16 8.43 9.70
C GLY A 201 11.41 7.61 9.36
N GLU A 202 11.29 6.62 8.46
CA GLU A 202 12.44 5.82 8.01
C GLU A 202 13.47 6.66 7.26
N VAL A 203 13.03 7.59 6.41
CA VAL A 203 13.91 8.57 5.77
C VAL A 203 14.59 9.47 6.81
N VAL A 204 13.84 9.96 7.81
CA VAL A 204 14.41 10.79 8.88
C VAL A 204 15.46 10.01 9.67
N ALA A 205 15.18 8.77 10.05
CA ALA A 205 16.15 7.92 10.75
C ALA A 205 17.43 7.72 9.91
N ASP A 206 17.30 7.45 8.61
CA ASP A 206 18.43 7.29 7.70
C ASP A 206 19.25 8.59 7.53
N LEU A 207 18.59 9.74 7.42
CA LEU A 207 19.25 11.05 7.35
C LEU A 207 19.96 11.41 8.67
N LEU A 208 19.38 11.07 9.82
CA LEU A 208 20.01 11.25 11.13
C LEU A 208 21.24 10.36 11.28
N GLU A 209 21.17 9.11 10.83
CA GLU A 209 22.29 8.17 10.94
C GLU A 209 23.43 8.48 9.96
N ALA A 210 23.11 8.77 8.70
CA ALA A 210 24.10 8.92 7.64
C ALA A 210 24.48 10.38 7.34
N GLY A 211 23.56 11.33 7.49
CA GLY A 211 23.76 12.73 7.13
C GLY A 211 24.14 13.62 8.32
N LEU A 212 23.60 13.39 9.51
CA LEU A 212 23.89 14.25 10.66
C LEU A 212 25.39 14.32 11.03
N PRO A 213 26.18 13.21 10.97
CA PRO A 213 27.61 13.27 11.24
C PRO A 213 28.41 14.19 10.30
N SER A 214 27.89 14.53 9.12
CA SER A 214 28.52 15.42 8.14
C SER A 214 28.04 16.88 8.24
N GLY A 215 27.19 17.22 9.22
CA GLY A 215 26.70 18.58 9.47
C GLY A 215 25.40 18.95 8.75
N LEU A 216 24.65 17.95 8.27
CA LEU A 216 23.32 18.14 7.68
C LEU A 216 22.37 18.88 8.62
N THR A 217 21.68 19.92 8.12
CA THR A 217 20.51 20.50 8.77
C THR A 217 19.24 19.75 8.33
N LEU A 218 18.39 19.33 9.26
CA LEU A 218 17.20 18.55 8.97
C LEU A 218 15.93 19.21 9.51
N ASP A 219 15.01 19.54 8.63
CA ASP A 219 13.65 19.95 8.99
C ASP A 219 12.67 18.77 8.74
N TRP A 220 11.81 18.44 9.71
CA TRP A 220 10.77 17.41 9.57
C TRP A 220 9.40 17.94 9.97
N PHE A 221 8.57 18.26 8.99
CA PHE A 221 7.27 18.89 9.21
C PHE A 221 6.12 18.08 8.66
N THR A 222 5.00 18.10 9.38
CA THR A 222 3.79 17.37 9.00
C THR A 222 2.53 18.19 9.22
N ARG A 223 1.54 18.00 8.35
CA ARG A 223 0.18 18.56 8.50
C ARG A 223 -0.59 17.89 9.65
N SER A 224 -0.21 16.65 10.01
CA SER A 224 -0.75 15.90 11.14
C SER A 224 -0.49 16.62 12.46
N ARG A 225 -1.28 16.36 13.50
CA ARG A 225 -1.13 17.02 14.81
C ARG A 225 0.23 16.75 15.48
N GLY A 226 0.91 15.68 15.07
CA GLY A 226 2.23 15.30 15.56
C GLY A 226 2.68 13.99 14.93
N PHE A 227 3.67 13.37 15.57
CA PHE A 227 4.27 12.09 15.17
C PHE A 227 3.69 10.99 16.06
N LEU A 228 2.49 10.54 15.70
CA LEU A 228 1.72 9.62 16.51
C LEU A 228 2.01 8.17 16.11
N PRO A 229 2.12 7.26 17.09
CA PRO A 229 2.36 5.85 16.79
C PRO A 229 1.16 5.24 16.08
N MET A 230 1.43 4.23 15.26
CA MET A 230 0.40 3.35 14.73
C MET A 230 -0.16 2.47 15.85
N GLU A 231 -1.48 2.30 15.86
CA GLU A 231 -2.15 1.38 16.79
C GLU A 231 -1.73 -0.06 16.49
N TYR A 232 -1.20 -0.75 17.51
CA TYR A 232 -0.71 -2.11 17.38
C TYR A 232 -1.08 -3.00 18.58
N SER A 233 -1.98 -2.54 19.43
CA SER A 233 -2.51 -3.37 20.52
C SER A 233 -3.36 -4.50 19.94
N LYS A 234 -3.36 -5.66 20.62
CA LYS A 234 -4.06 -6.85 20.15
C LYS A 234 -5.56 -6.63 19.90
N LEU A 235 -6.22 -5.83 20.74
CA LEU A 235 -7.64 -5.48 20.56
C LEU A 235 -7.83 -4.48 19.42
N GLY A 236 -6.93 -3.50 19.26
CA GLY A 236 -6.96 -2.58 18.13
C GLY A 236 -6.82 -3.32 16.79
N LEU A 237 -5.94 -4.31 16.74
CA LEU A 237 -5.68 -5.13 15.55
C LEU A 237 -6.88 -5.97 15.09
N GLU A 238 -7.89 -6.22 15.93
CA GLU A 238 -9.12 -6.91 15.50
C GLU A 238 -9.92 -6.09 14.46
N HIS A 239 -9.59 -4.82 14.22
CA HIS A 239 -10.13 -4.04 13.09
C HIS A 239 -9.61 -4.48 11.72
N PHE A 240 -8.50 -5.23 11.66
CA PHE A 240 -7.92 -5.77 10.43
C PHE A 240 -8.44 -7.18 10.15
N THR A 241 -9.77 -7.33 10.17
CA THR A 241 -10.45 -8.63 10.07
C THR A 241 -11.57 -8.61 9.02
N PRO A 242 -11.95 -9.79 8.50
CA PRO A 242 -13.14 -9.94 7.67
C PRO A 242 -14.42 -9.40 8.35
N GLU A 243 -14.56 -9.59 9.65
CA GLU A 243 -15.73 -9.19 10.43
C GLU A 243 -15.87 -7.69 10.53
N TYR A 244 -14.78 -6.97 10.83
CA TYR A 244 -14.79 -5.52 10.79
C TYR A 244 -15.10 -5.00 9.38
N THR A 245 -14.52 -5.64 8.36
CA THR A 245 -14.75 -5.31 6.95
C THR A 245 -16.24 -5.45 6.60
N ALA A 246 -16.89 -6.56 6.97
CA ALA A 246 -18.32 -6.79 6.73
C ALA A 246 -19.20 -5.79 7.49
N TYR A 247 -18.89 -5.54 8.77
CA TYR A 247 -19.58 -4.52 9.57
C TYR A 247 -19.47 -3.13 8.93
N PHE A 248 -18.25 -2.71 8.58
CA PHE A 248 -17.98 -1.42 7.97
C PHE A 248 -18.67 -1.28 6.61
N HIS A 249 -18.63 -2.32 5.78
CA HIS A 249 -19.29 -2.34 4.46
C HIS A 249 -20.80 -2.13 4.57
N GLY A 250 -21.44 -2.75 5.57
CA GLY A 250 -22.87 -2.61 5.83
C GLY A 250 -23.34 -1.22 6.30
N LEU A 251 -22.42 -0.31 6.63
CA LEU A 251 -22.77 1.05 7.05
C LEU A 251 -23.12 1.96 5.85
N PRO A 252 -24.00 2.97 6.04
CA PRO A 252 -24.25 3.99 5.02
C PRO A 252 -22.96 4.68 4.56
N PRO A 253 -22.83 5.07 3.27
CA PRO A 253 -21.61 5.65 2.73
C PRO A 253 -21.04 6.85 3.52
N ALA A 254 -21.91 7.78 3.91
CA ALA A 254 -21.50 8.94 4.72
C ALA A 254 -20.91 8.54 6.07
N ARG A 255 -21.45 7.49 6.70
CA ARG A 255 -20.95 6.97 7.98
C ARG A 255 -19.60 6.26 7.82
N ARG A 256 -19.41 5.53 6.72
CA ARG A 256 -18.11 4.94 6.36
C ARG A 256 -17.03 6.01 6.23
N ASP A 257 -17.33 7.10 5.54
CA ASP A 257 -16.40 8.21 5.35
C ASP A 257 -16.05 8.91 6.68
N GLU A 258 -17.03 9.12 7.56
CA GLU A 258 -16.82 9.68 8.91
C GLU A 258 -15.94 8.77 9.77
N ILE A 259 -16.26 7.48 9.88
CA ILE A 259 -15.49 6.52 10.68
C ILE A 259 -14.06 6.43 10.16
N ARG A 260 -13.88 6.29 8.84
CA ARG A 260 -12.54 6.20 8.24
C ARG A 260 -11.69 7.42 8.57
N ALA A 261 -12.26 8.62 8.54
CA ALA A 261 -11.53 9.85 8.89
C ALA A 261 -10.98 9.85 10.33
N GLY A 262 -11.60 9.09 11.24
CA GLY A 262 -11.13 8.90 12.62
C GLY A 262 -10.14 7.72 12.81
N GLN A 263 -9.87 6.94 11.77
CA GLN A 263 -9.10 5.69 11.85
C GLN A 263 -7.69 5.79 11.25
N ASP A 264 -7.21 6.99 10.96
CA ASP A 264 -5.89 7.21 10.35
C ASP A 264 -4.76 6.53 11.13
N LEU A 265 -4.80 6.54 12.46
CA LEU A 265 -3.75 5.92 13.30
C LEU A 265 -3.76 4.40 13.29
N LEU A 266 -4.79 3.74 12.76
CA LEU A 266 -4.75 2.30 12.59
C LEU A 266 -3.69 1.91 11.54
N TYR A 267 -3.43 2.75 10.53
CA TYR A 267 -2.61 2.35 9.37
C TYR A 267 -1.66 3.40 8.81
N LYS A 268 -1.75 4.68 9.23
CA LYS A 268 -0.89 5.79 8.75
C LYS A 268 0.13 6.26 9.79
N GLY A 269 0.13 5.67 10.99
CA GLY A 269 1.03 6.07 12.07
C GLY A 269 2.49 5.67 11.81
N LEU A 270 3.37 6.20 12.66
CA LEU A 270 4.77 5.78 12.72
C LEU A 270 4.87 4.51 13.58
N SER A 271 5.73 3.54 13.25
CA SER A 271 5.94 2.41 14.17
C SER A 271 6.61 2.89 15.46
N ALA A 272 6.32 2.22 16.58
CA ALA A 272 6.97 2.51 17.86
C ALA A 272 8.50 2.37 17.74
N GLU A 273 8.96 1.32 17.06
CA GLU A 273 10.40 1.05 16.82
C GLU A 273 11.08 2.18 16.05
N THR A 274 10.48 2.69 14.97
CA THR A 274 11.06 3.81 14.22
C THR A 274 11.02 5.10 15.02
N SER A 275 9.95 5.34 15.79
CA SER A 275 9.86 6.49 16.68
C SER A 275 10.96 6.47 17.76
N GLU A 276 11.18 5.31 18.39
CA GLU A 276 12.23 5.09 19.37
C GLU A 276 13.61 5.29 18.74
N ARG A 277 13.86 4.69 17.56
CA ARG A 277 15.13 4.83 16.85
C ARG A 277 15.47 6.28 16.52
N ILE A 278 14.50 7.07 16.05
CA ILE A 278 14.71 8.51 15.78
C ILE A 278 15.08 9.24 17.08
N TYR A 279 14.37 8.95 18.18
CA TYR A 279 14.66 9.58 19.46
C TYR A 279 16.05 9.21 19.99
N ASP A 280 16.43 7.95 19.91
CA ASP A 280 17.75 7.46 20.33
C ASP A 280 18.85 8.14 19.50
N LEU A 281 18.70 8.25 18.18
CA LEU A 281 19.64 8.96 17.31
C LEU A 281 19.82 10.43 17.70
N LEU A 282 18.71 11.11 18.00
CA LEU A 282 18.74 12.50 18.43
C LEU A 282 19.44 12.64 19.79
N TYR A 283 19.14 11.76 20.75
CA TYR A 283 19.76 11.76 22.07
C TYR A 283 21.27 11.48 21.99
N GLU A 284 21.67 10.44 21.25
CA GLU A 284 23.07 10.07 21.03
C GLU A 284 23.87 11.21 20.40
N ALA A 285 23.26 11.99 19.50
CA ALA A 285 23.90 13.14 18.85
C ALA A 285 24.25 14.29 19.82
N THR A 286 23.63 14.34 21.01
CA THR A 286 23.88 15.38 22.03
C THR A 286 24.98 15.01 23.03
N VAL A 287 25.49 13.78 22.99
CA VAL A 287 26.54 13.35 23.93
C VAL A 287 27.81 14.18 23.70
N ASP A 288 28.17 14.98 24.70
CA ASP A 288 29.29 15.94 24.68
C ASP A 288 29.21 16.99 23.54
N ARG A 289 27.99 17.33 23.06
CA ARG A 289 27.74 18.28 21.97
C ARG A 289 26.49 19.14 22.24
N ASP A 290 26.34 20.25 21.52
CA ASP A 290 25.10 21.02 21.49
C ASP A 290 23.98 20.25 20.78
N ASP A 291 22.74 20.75 20.91
CA ASP A 291 21.59 20.21 20.18
C ASP A 291 21.89 20.11 18.68
N PRO A 292 21.56 18.98 18.03
CA PRO A 292 21.78 18.83 16.60
C PRO A 292 20.91 19.84 15.82
N PRO A 293 21.31 20.25 14.60
CA PRO A 293 20.55 21.18 13.76
C PRO A 293 19.31 20.51 13.13
N VAL A 294 18.41 20.00 13.98
CA VAL A 294 17.20 19.28 13.63
C VAL A 294 16.00 20.02 14.20
N ALA A 295 15.04 20.38 13.35
CA ALA A 295 13.76 20.92 13.80
C ALA A 295 12.61 20.06 13.28
N TYR A 296 11.72 19.63 14.15
CA TYR A 296 10.54 18.87 13.75
C TYR A 296 9.27 19.38 14.45
N ALA A 297 8.16 19.43 13.72
CA ALA A 297 6.90 19.96 14.24
C ALA A 297 5.66 19.40 13.52
N GLY A 298 4.60 19.19 14.30
CA GLY A 298 3.25 18.90 13.82
C GLY A 298 2.45 20.15 13.51
N GLY A 299 1.34 19.98 12.79
CA GLY A 299 0.41 21.05 12.43
C GLY A 299 0.94 22.01 11.36
N CYS A 300 2.02 21.65 10.66
CA CYS A 300 2.66 22.46 9.64
C CYS A 300 2.22 22.00 8.23
N GLU A 301 1.41 22.82 7.57
CA GLU A 301 0.97 22.59 6.19
C GLU A 301 1.89 23.32 5.20
N LEU A 302 2.44 22.61 4.22
CA LEU A 302 3.22 23.20 3.14
C LEU A 302 2.27 23.92 2.16
N VAL A 303 2.36 25.24 2.08
CA VAL A 303 1.45 26.08 1.28
C VAL A 303 2.14 26.77 0.10
N GLY A 304 3.47 26.73 0.02
CA GLY A 304 4.19 27.29 -1.12
C GLY A 304 5.67 26.90 -1.15
N VAL A 305 6.24 26.90 -2.35
CA VAL A 305 7.67 26.68 -2.61
C VAL A 305 8.14 27.69 -3.65
N SER A 306 9.29 28.32 -3.41
CA SER A 306 9.93 29.23 -4.35
C SER A 306 11.45 29.06 -4.32
N PRO A 307 12.21 29.57 -5.30
CA PRO A 307 13.66 29.68 -5.17
C PRO A 307 14.05 30.44 -3.90
N SER A 308 15.09 29.97 -3.21
CA SER A 308 15.59 30.63 -2.00
C SER A 308 16.39 31.89 -2.36
N PRO A 309 16.18 33.02 -1.65
CA PRO A 309 17.04 34.19 -1.76
C PRO A 309 18.31 34.10 -0.91
N VAL A 310 18.44 33.05 -0.07
CA VAL A 310 19.62 32.82 0.77
C VAL A 310 20.73 32.18 -0.08
N PRO A 311 21.93 32.78 -0.16
CA PRO A 311 23.06 32.21 -0.88
C PRO A 311 23.39 30.79 -0.41
N GLY A 312 23.55 29.87 -1.36
CA GLY A 312 23.85 28.46 -1.07
C GLY A 312 22.64 27.61 -0.69
N ARG A 313 21.42 28.16 -0.68
CA ARG A 313 20.17 27.39 -0.52
C ARG A 313 19.38 27.34 -1.82
N ARG A 314 18.70 26.23 -2.11
CA ARG A 314 17.91 26.06 -3.34
C ARG A 314 16.48 26.55 -3.21
N TRP A 315 15.78 26.12 -2.17
CA TRP A 315 14.32 26.28 -2.04
C TRP A 315 13.96 27.01 -0.76
N ARG A 316 12.95 27.88 -0.85
CA ARG A 316 12.22 28.44 0.28
C ARG A 316 10.86 27.78 0.37
N LEU A 317 10.63 27.08 1.48
CA LEU A 317 9.36 26.45 1.81
C LEU A 317 8.53 27.40 2.69
N THR A 318 7.28 27.62 2.31
CA THR A 318 6.31 28.41 3.07
C THR A 318 5.32 27.49 3.76
N TRP A 319 5.22 27.62 5.07
CA TRP A 319 4.44 26.75 5.95
C TRP A 319 3.34 27.53 6.65
N ARG A 320 2.17 26.94 6.81
CA ARG A 320 1.09 27.42 7.70
C ARG A 320 1.01 26.52 8.92
N GLN A 321 1.28 27.06 10.11
CA GLN A 321 1.00 26.39 11.37
C GLN A 321 -0.50 26.51 11.64
N ARG A 322 -1.20 25.37 11.66
CA ARG A 322 -2.67 25.30 11.61
C ARG A 322 -3.38 25.71 12.89
N ASP A 323 -2.75 25.54 14.05
CA ASP A 323 -3.37 25.86 15.34
C ASP A 323 -3.25 27.36 15.69
N GLN A 324 -2.12 27.98 15.33
CA GLN A 324 -1.83 29.39 15.51
C GLN A 324 -2.31 30.24 14.33
N ASP A 325 -2.63 29.61 13.20
CA ASP A 325 -2.91 30.26 11.92
C ASP A 325 -1.80 31.24 11.50
N ARG A 326 -0.54 30.82 11.62
CA ARG A 326 0.64 31.63 11.33
C ARG A 326 1.48 31.03 10.23
N THR A 327 1.95 31.90 9.33
CA THR A 327 2.88 31.51 8.26
C THR A 327 4.33 31.71 8.70
N PHE A 328 5.20 30.78 8.32
CA PHE A 328 6.66 30.90 8.48
C PHE A 328 7.38 30.28 7.27
N THR A 329 8.68 30.54 7.15
CA THR A 329 9.50 30.03 6.04
C THR A 329 10.74 29.29 6.52
N ARG A 330 11.18 28.31 5.73
CA ARG A 330 12.44 27.58 5.91
C ARG A 330 13.14 27.43 4.57
N ASP A 331 14.45 27.59 4.55
CA ASP A 331 15.27 27.44 3.34
C ASP A 331 16.00 26.08 3.37
N THR A 332 15.94 25.32 2.28
CA THR A 332 16.47 23.95 2.17
C THR A 332 17.11 23.70 0.79
N ASP A 333 17.88 22.62 0.67
CA ASP A 333 18.49 22.20 -0.60
C ASP A 333 17.72 21.04 -1.23
N VAL A 334 17.26 20.11 -0.41
CA VAL A 334 16.49 18.93 -0.82
C VAL A 334 15.16 18.88 -0.07
N VAL A 335 14.10 18.45 -0.75
CA VAL A 335 12.78 18.20 -0.18
C VAL A 335 12.38 16.75 -0.44
N VAL A 336 12.11 15.99 0.62
CA VAL A 336 11.62 14.61 0.54
C VAL A 336 10.15 14.56 0.95
N LEU A 337 9.28 14.13 0.03
CA LEU A 337 7.84 14.07 0.24
C LEU A 337 7.44 12.67 0.72
N GLY A 338 7.23 12.52 2.03
CA GLY A 338 6.58 11.36 2.66
C GLY A 338 5.06 11.55 2.73
N THR A 339 4.45 11.92 1.61
CA THR A 339 3.04 12.35 1.53
C THR A 339 2.06 11.22 1.21
N GLY A 340 2.55 9.99 1.17
CA GLY A 340 1.74 8.79 0.98
C GLY A 340 1.36 8.56 -0.48
N HIS A 341 0.39 7.69 -0.72
CA HIS A 341 -0.02 7.30 -2.06
C HIS A 341 -1.53 7.42 -2.23
N GLU A 342 -1.96 7.56 -3.49
CA GLU A 342 -3.35 7.53 -3.90
C GLU A 342 -3.60 6.34 -4.86
N PRO A 343 -4.83 5.81 -4.95
CA PRO A 343 -5.14 4.72 -5.87
C PRO A 343 -4.78 5.05 -7.32
N SER A 344 -4.18 4.08 -8.01
CA SER A 344 -3.95 4.19 -9.45
C SER A 344 -5.27 4.10 -10.22
N PRO A 345 -5.43 4.83 -11.34
CA PRO A 345 -6.64 4.73 -12.15
C PRO A 345 -6.77 3.33 -12.76
N LEU A 346 -8.00 2.84 -12.81
CA LEU A 346 -8.31 1.59 -13.51
C LEU A 346 -8.20 1.81 -15.02
N PRO A 347 -7.63 0.88 -15.80
CA PRO A 347 -7.53 0.99 -17.25
C PRO A 347 -8.87 0.63 -17.94
N VAL A 348 -9.97 1.20 -17.45
CA VAL A 348 -11.31 1.06 -18.00
C VAL A 348 -11.82 2.42 -18.44
N ALA A 349 -12.61 2.47 -19.51
CA ALA A 349 -13.20 3.72 -19.95
C ALA A 349 -14.14 4.32 -18.86
N PRO A 350 -14.19 5.65 -18.71
CA PRO A 350 -15.17 6.30 -17.85
C PRO A 350 -16.59 5.83 -18.16
N GLY A 351 -17.39 5.58 -17.13
CA GLY A 351 -18.78 5.12 -17.26
C GLY A 351 -18.94 3.61 -17.46
N VAL A 352 -17.87 2.81 -17.45
CA VAL A 352 -17.98 1.33 -17.41
C VAL A 352 -18.26 0.85 -15.98
N VAL A 353 -17.47 1.35 -15.03
CA VAL A 353 -17.59 1.03 -13.59
C VAL A 353 -18.47 2.08 -12.93
N ALA A 354 -19.40 1.64 -12.09
CA ALA A 354 -20.24 2.52 -11.27
C ALA A 354 -19.37 3.22 -10.22
N ALA A 355 -19.72 4.47 -9.93
CA ALA A 355 -19.00 5.28 -8.97
C ALA A 355 -19.98 5.96 -8.00
N ASP A 356 -19.53 6.14 -6.77
CA ASP A 356 -20.26 6.87 -5.76
C ASP A 356 -20.28 8.39 -6.03
N ALA A 357 -20.95 9.15 -5.16
CA ALA A 357 -21.06 10.60 -5.28
C ALA A 357 -19.72 11.36 -5.27
N LEU A 358 -18.62 10.73 -4.83
CA LEU A 358 -17.26 11.30 -4.82
C LEU A 358 -16.41 10.78 -6.00
N GLY A 359 -17.00 10.06 -6.94
CA GLY A 359 -16.32 9.52 -8.12
C GLY A 359 -15.46 8.28 -7.83
N ARG A 360 -15.65 7.62 -6.69
CA ARG A 360 -14.89 6.42 -6.31
C ARG A 360 -15.63 5.16 -6.75
N PRO A 361 -14.94 4.08 -7.18
CA PRO A 361 -15.60 2.86 -7.64
C PRO A 361 -16.52 2.25 -6.58
N GLU A 362 -17.70 1.80 -7.00
CA GLU A 362 -18.57 1.01 -6.12
C GLU A 362 -18.09 -0.44 -6.08
N VAL A 363 -17.77 -0.93 -4.87
CA VAL A 363 -17.20 -2.27 -4.66
C VAL A 363 -18.11 -3.07 -3.73
N ALA A 364 -18.57 -4.22 -4.21
CA ALA A 364 -19.34 -5.19 -3.44
C ALA A 364 -18.45 -5.88 -2.39
N LEU A 365 -19.06 -6.51 -1.38
CA LEU A 365 -18.35 -7.17 -0.27
C LEU A 365 -17.46 -8.34 -0.74
N ASP A 366 -17.79 -8.95 -1.87
CA ASP A 366 -16.99 -9.98 -2.53
C ASP A 366 -15.96 -9.40 -3.52
N TYR A 367 -15.64 -8.11 -3.37
CA TYR A 367 -14.64 -7.35 -4.11
C TYR A 367 -14.95 -7.11 -5.60
N ARG A 368 -16.18 -7.39 -6.04
CA ARG A 368 -16.60 -7.06 -7.41
C ARG A 368 -16.83 -5.56 -7.58
N LEU A 369 -16.32 -5.00 -8.67
CA LEU A 369 -16.63 -3.64 -9.11
C LEU A 369 -18.01 -3.63 -9.75
N ALA A 370 -18.94 -2.82 -9.25
CA ALA A 370 -20.25 -2.68 -9.86
C ALA A 370 -20.13 -2.04 -11.26
N LEU A 371 -20.90 -2.55 -12.22
CA LEU A 371 -20.97 -1.96 -13.56
C LEU A 371 -22.01 -0.85 -13.59
N ALA A 372 -21.72 0.25 -14.29
CA ALA A 372 -22.67 1.35 -14.44
C ALA A 372 -23.96 0.93 -15.18
N SER A 373 -23.91 -0.17 -15.95
CA SER A 373 -25.07 -0.77 -16.59
C SER A 373 -26.03 -1.49 -15.64
N GLY A 374 -25.61 -1.75 -14.39
CA GLY A 374 -26.37 -2.57 -13.42
C GLY A 374 -26.31 -4.08 -13.69
N ALA A 375 -25.59 -4.53 -14.72
CA ALA A 375 -25.43 -5.95 -15.00
C ALA A 375 -24.50 -6.63 -13.97
N PRO A 376 -24.62 -7.97 -13.77
CA PRO A 376 -23.67 -8.72 -12.96
C PRO A 376 -22.23 -8.50 -13.43
N SER A 377 -21.34 -8.19 -12.50
CA SER A 377 -19.94 -7.91 -12.79
C SER A 377 -19.05 -9.13 -12.61
N THR A 378 -18.01 -9.20 -13.43
CA THR A 378 -16.85 -10.11 -13.30
C THR A 378 -15.53 -9.32 -13.22
N LEU A 379 -15.62 -8.03 -12.92
CA LEU A 379 -14.49 -7.18 -12.57
C LEU A 379 -14.29 -7.19 -11.07
N PHE A 380 -13.05 -7.36 -10.60
CA PHE A 380 -12.69 -7.35 -9.19
C PHE A 380 -11.63 -6.30 -8.90
N ALA A 381 -11.60 -5.78 -7.68
CA ALA A 381 -10.59 -4.83 -7.22
C ALA A 381 -9.76 -5.41 -6.07
N GLN A 382 -8.48 -5.07 -6.04
CA GLN A 382 -7.55 -5.34 -4.97
C GLN A 382 -6.91 -4.01 -4.56
N ASN A 383 -7.13 -3.58 -3.31
CA ASN A 383 -6.60 -2.34 -2.75
C ASN A 383 -7.11 -1.05 -3.43
N ALA A 384 -8.32 -1.06 -3.98
CA ALA A 384 -9.05 0.13 -4.46
C ALA A 384 -10.35 0.39 -3.67
N GLU A 385 -10.54 -0.33 -2.56
CA GLU A 385 -11.81 -0.43 -1.84
C GLU A 385 -11.76 0.12 -0.40
N LEU A 386 -10.77 0.96 -0.07
CA LEU A 386 -10.61 1.56 1.27
C LEU A 386 -11.89 2.30 1.77
N HIS A 387 -12.67 2.90 0.86
CA HIS A 387 -13.92 3.61 1.20
C HIS A 387 -15.12 2.69 1.43
N THR A 388 -15.05 1.43 1.03
CA THR A 388 -16.13 0.44 1.20
C THR A 388 -15.78 -0.67 2.18
N HIS A 389 -14.50 -1.05 2.30
CA HIS A 389 -14.02 -2.16 3.14
C HIS A 389 -13.19 -1.69 4.35
N GLY A 390 -12.88 -0.38 4.44
CA GLY A 390 -12.22 0.19 5.60
C GLY A 390 -10.72 -0.12 5.65
N VAL A 391 -10.13 0.05 6.83
CA VAL A 391 -8.67 0.08 7.07
C VAL A 391 -7.93 -1.20 6.67
N GLY A 392 -8.64 -2.31 6.52
CA GLY A 392 -8.09 -3.58 6.09
C GLY A 392 -7.69 -3.66 4.61
N ALA A 393 -8.20 -2.77 3.76
CA ALA A 393 -7.95 -2.82 2.31
C ALA A 393 -6.45 -2.83 1.92
N PRO A 394 -5.57 -1.97 2.47
CA PRO A 394 -4.14 -2.01 2.18
C PRO A 394 -3.35 -3.04 3.01
N ASP A 395 -3.98 -3.77 3.93
CA ASP A 395 -3.28 -4.66 4.85
C ASP A 395 -2.92 -6.01 4.19
N LEU A 396 -1.66 -6.42 4.30
CA LEU A 396 -1.18 -7.71 3.79
C LEU A 396 -1.84 -8.90 4.51
N GLY A 397 -2.20 -8.76 5.79
CA GLY A 397 -2.87 -9.77 6.60
C GLY A 397 -4.26 -10.13 6.09
N LEU A 398 -4.92 -9.24 5.35
CA LEU A 398 -6.19 -9.54 4.67
C LEU A 398 -6.02 -9.93 3.21
N GLY A 399 -4.79 -9.89 2.67
CA GLY A 399 -4.50 -10.24 1.28
C GLY A 399 -4.93 -11.67 0.92
N ALA A 400 -4.49 -12.65 1.70
CA ALA A 400 -4.85 -14.05 1.45
C ALA A 400 -6.36 -14.32 1.65
N HIS A 401 -7.00 -13.67 2.64
CA HIS A 401 -8.45 -13.75 2.83
C HIS A 401 -9.22 -13.20 1.62
N ARG A 402 -8.88 -11.98 1.17
CA ARG A 402 -9.47 -11.36 -0.02
C ARG A 402 -9.27 -12.23 -1.25
N ASN A 403 -8.07 -12.78 -1.42
CA ASN A 403 -7.79 -13.71 -2.51
C ASN A 403 -8.66 -14.98 -2.42
N ALA A 404 -8.83 -15.58 -1.25
CA ALA A 404 -9.71 -16.74 -1.07
C ALA A 404 -11.16 -16.44 -1.47
N VAL A 405 -11.69 -15.26 -1.09
CA VAL A 405 -13.02 -14.81 -1.51
C VAL A 405 -13.09 -14.69 -3.05
N ILE A 406 -12.12 -14.02 -3.67
CA ILE A 406 -12.07 -13.83 -5.12
C ILE A 406 -11.93 -15.18 -5.85
N VAL A 407 -11.04 -16.08 -5.41
CA VAL A 407 -10.90 -17.43 -6.01
C VAL A 407 -12.21 -18.18 -5.96
N ASN A 408 -12.94 -18.15 -4.84
CA ASN A 408 -14.22 -18.83 -4.72
C ASN A 408 -15.26 -18.27 -5.71
N GLN A 409 -15.25 -16.95 -5.96
CA GLN A 409 -16.12 -16.33 -6.97
C GLN A 409 -15.72 -16.72 -8.39
N LEU A 410 -14.41 -16.74 -8.68
CA LEU A 410 -13.88 -17.10 -10.01
C LEU A 410 -14.13 -18.57 -10.36
N ALA A 411 -14.00 -19.47 -9.39
CA ALA A 411 -14.23 -20.90 -9.57
C ALA A 411 -15.72 -21.30 -9.48
N GLY A 412 -16.58 -20.42 -8.97
CA GLY A 412 -18.01 -20.72 -8.75
C GLY A 412 -18.27 -21.77 -7.67
N ARG A 413 -17.27 -22.07 -6.82
CA ARG A 413 -17.32 -23.07 -5.75
C ARG A 413 -16.38 -22.66 -4.62
N GLN A 414 -16.57 -23.23 -3.43
CA GLN A 414 -15.63 -23.04 -2.33
C GLN A 414 -14.34 -23.83 -2.59
N VAL A 415 -13.29 -23.15 -3.02
CA VAL A 415 -11.92 -23.67 -3.14
C VAL A 415 -11.19 -23.54 -1.81
N TYR A 416 -11.29 -22.35 -1.20
CA TYR A 416 -10.69 -22.02 0.10
C TYR A 416 -11.78 -21.72 1.12
N ALA A 417 -11.61 -22.22 2.33
CA ALA A 417 -12.53 -21.94 3.42
C ALA A 417 -12.41 -20.47 3.84
N VAL A 418 -13.53 -19.75 3.84
CA VAL A 418 -13.64 -18.40 4.38
C VAL A 418 -14.49 -18.50 5.64
N ARG A 419 -13.93 -18.09 6.78
CA ARG A 419 -14.60 -18.19 8.09
C ARG A 419 -15.26 -16.87 8.45
N ASP A 420 -16.47 -16.95 8.96
CA ASP A 420 -17.26 -15.78 9.38
C ASP A 420 -16.89 -15.27 10.79
N ARG A 421 -16.15 -16.08 11.57
CA ARG A 421 -15.70 -15.73 12.92
C ARG A 421 -14.26 -16.20 13.15
N THR A 422 -13.39 -15.24 13.35
CA THR A 422 -11.93 -15.31 13.46
C THR A 422 -11.40 -14.52 14.65
N VAL A 423 -12.17 -13.55 15.17
CA VAL A 423 -11.80 -12.75 16.35
C VAL A 423 -12.84 -12.78 17.49
N TYR A 424 -12.47 -12.23 18.64
CA TYR A 424 -13.29 -12.24 19.84
C TYR A 424 -14.30 -11.09 19.89
N GLN A 425 -13.93 -9.92 19.37
CA GLN A 425 -14.78 -8.75 19.30
C GLN A 425 -15.98 -8.99 18.36
N SER A 426 -17.13 -8.48 18.76
CA SER A 426 -18.29 -8.33 17.88
C SER A 426 -18.39 -6.88 17.44
N PHE A 427 -18.55 -6.64 16.14
CA PHE A 427 -18.74 -5.31 15.59
C PHE A 427 -20.23 -5.03 15.32
N GLY A 428 -20.72 -3.86 15.72
CA GLY A 428 -22.14 -3.50 15.63
C GLY A 428 -22.97 -3.97 16.83
N VAL A 429 -24.30 -3.99 16.65
CA VAL A 429 -25.24 -4.42 17.71
C VAL A 429 -25.16 -5.94 17.85
N PRO A 430 -24.87 -6.49 19.05
CA PRO A 430 -24.86 -7.93 19.29
C PRO A 430 -26.20 -8.57 18.89
N GLU A 431 -26.17 -9.74 18.27
CA GLU A 431 -27.39 -10.42 17.80
C GLU A 431 -28.39 -10.68 18.92
N GLU A 432 -27.92 -10.98 20.14
CA GLU A 432 -28.74 -11.17 21.34
C GLU A 432 -29.50 -9.91 21.79
N ALA A 433 -29.07 -8.74 21.33
CA ALA A 433 -29.66 -7.44 21.68
C ALA A 433 -30.49 -6.83 20.53
N ARG A 434 -30.65 -7.54 19.40
CA ARG A 434 -31.59 -7.11 18.35
C ARG A 434 -33.01 -7.31 18.90
N PRO A 435 -33.87 -6.27 18.89
CA PRO A 435 -35.27 -6.48 19.20
C PRO A 435 -35.79 -7.59 18.29
N HIS A 436 -36.49 -8.57 18.85
CA HIS A 436 -37.26 -9.50 18.03
C HIS A 436 -38.24 -8.65 17.23
N ASP A 437 -37.99 -8.47 15.93
CA ASP A 437 -38.97 -7.91 15.03
C ASP A 437 -40.19 -8.83 15.09
N HIS A 438 -41.20 -8.40 15.83
CA HIS A 438 -42.51 -9.01 15.79
C HIS A 438 -43.11 -8.68 14.42
N ALA A 439 -42.95 -9.65 13.51
CA ALA A 439 -43.75 -9.98 12.32
C ALA A 439 -44.32 -8.83 11.46
#